data_AF-A0A5S9NMW0-F1
#
_entry.id   AF-A0A5S9NMW0-F1
#
_cell.length_a   1.000
_cell.length_b   1.000
_cell.length_c   1.000
_cell.angle_alpha   90.00
_cell.angle_beta   90.00
_cell.angle_gamma   90.00
#
_symmetry.space_group_name_H-M   'P 1'
#
loop_
_entity.id
_entity.type
_entity.pdbx_description
1 polymer ?
#
loop_
_entity_poly.entity_id
_entity_poly.type
_entity_poly.pdbx_seq_one_letter_code
_entity_poly.pdbx_strand_id
1 'polypeptide(L)'
;MTDKSWLLNHAAIKAAKTCILLTQSELGVKLTLSHPDFFELLTSYVELTDNDALRQAFDELAKYADSSARSAAEPIAKAPEPQIANNDSGSETIIYKGKAYQRWNEGLEFKGLYRGQPRYA
;
A
#
# COMPACT_ATOMS: atom_id res chain seq x y z
N MET A 1 21.39 3.81 9.78
CA MET A 1 21.72 2.38 9.70
C MET A 1 20.40 1.66 9.83
N THR A 2 19.93 1.00 8.79
CA THR A 2 18.61 0.33 8.78
C THR A 2 18.70 -0.86 9.70
N ASP A 3 18.24 -0.72 10.93
CA ASP A 3 18.30 -1.77 11.93
C ASP A 3 17.58 -2.99 11.38
N LYS A 4 18.38 -4.03 11.11
CA LYS A 4 17.96 -5.37 10.66
C LYS A 4 17.18 -6.11 11.77
N SER A 5 16.47 -5.38 12.63
CA SER A 5 15.66 -5.90 13.73
C SER A 5 14.54 -6.80 13.22
N TRP A 6 14.06 -6.58 12.00
CA TRP A 6 13.12 -7.49 11.34
C TRP A 6 13.78 -8.81 10.93
N LEU A 7 15.07 -8.87 10.62
CA LEU A 7 15.79 -10.12 10.33
C LEU A 7 15.94 -11.03 11.55
N LEU A 8 15.65 -10.55 12.77
CA LEU A 8 15.61 -11.37 13.98
C LEU A 8 14.25 -12.09 14.14
N ASN A 9 13.22 -11.65 13.42
CA ASN A 9 11.88 -12.21 13.50
C ASN A 9 11.67 -13.25 12.40
N HIS A 10 11.45 -14.51 12.79
CA HIS A 10 11.20 -15.60 11.84
C HIS A 10 9.96 -15.35 10.96
N ALA A 11 8.94 -14.66 11.49
CA ALA A 11 7.76 -14.24 10.74
C ALA A 11 8.12 -13.24 9.62
N ALA A 12 8.97 -12.26 9.91
CA ALA A 12 9.43 -11.27 8.93
C ALA A 12 10.34 -11.90 7.87
N ILE A 13 11.22 -12.83 8.25
CA ILE A 13 12.01 -13.61 7.29
C ILE A 13 11.10 -14.41 6.35
N LYS A 14 10.04 -15.01 6.89
CA LYS A 14 9.07 -15.76 6.09
C LYS A 14 8.34 -14.83 5.11
N ALA A 15 7.88 -13.67 5.57
CA ALA A 15 7.26 -12.65 4.71
C ALA A 15 8.22 -12.19 3.60
N ALA A 16 9.49 -11.91 3.92
CA ALA A 16 10.48 -11.51 2.92
C ALA A 16 10.76 -12.61 1.88
N LYS A 17 10.86 -13.87 2.32
CA LYS A 17 11.03 -15.00 1.40
C LYS A 17 9.83 -15.13 0.46
N THR A 18 8.62 -14.95 0.97
CA THR A 18 7.40 -14.93 0.15
C THR A 18 7.45 -13.80 -0.87
N CYS A 19 7.83 -12.59 -0.46
CA CYS A 19 8.04 -11.46 -1.37
C CYS A 19 9.06 -11.80 -2.46
N ILE A 20 10.22 -12.35 -2.12
CA ILE A 20 11.26 -12.75 -3.08
C ILE A 20 10.72 -13.77 -4.08
N LEU A 21 10.00 -14.79 -3.61
CA LEU A 21 9.41 -15.81 -4.47
C LEU A 21 8.40 -15.21 -5.44
N LEU A 22 7.51 -14.35 -4.96
CA LEU A 22 6.52 -13.67 -5.80
C LEU A 22 7.18 -12.73 -6.82
N THR A 23 8.20 -11.97 -6.40
CA THR A 23 8.96 -11.09 -7.31
C THR A 23 9.70 -11.91 -8.37
N GLN A 24 10.25 -13.06 -7.99
CA GLN A 24 10.93 -13.98 -8.90
C GLN A 24 9.95 -14.64 -9.88
N SER A 25 8.76 -15.02 -9.42
CA SER A 25 7.72 -15.62 -10.26
C SER A 25 7.17 -14.61 -11.29
N GLU A 26 6.98 -13.36 -10.89
CA GLU A 26 6.33 -12.35 -11.73
C GLU A 26 7.30 -11.61 -12.65
N LEU A 27 8.48 -11.22 -12.15
CA LEU A 27 9.47 -10.44 -12.91
C LEU A 27 10.67 -11.27 -13.37
N GLY A 28 10.84 -12.50 -12.89
CA GLY A 28 12.05 -13.30 -13.14
C GLY A 28 13.28 -12.79 -12.39
N VAL A 29 13.14 -11.79 -11.51
CA VAL A 29 14.25 -11.14 -10.81
C VAL A 29 14.45 -11.78 -9.44
N LYS A 30 15.65 -12.33 -9.20
CA LYS A 30 16.02 -12.88 -7.90
C LYS A 30 16.52 -11.77 -6.97
N LEU A 31 15.59 -11.16 -6.22
CA LEU A 31 15.94 -10.23 -5.15
C LEU A 31 16.59 -10.97 -3.98
N THR A 32 17.61 -10.37 -3.35
CA THR A 32 18.28 -10.97 -2.17
C THR A 32 18.12 -10.11 -0.93
N LEU A 33 17.87 -10.77 0.20
CA LEU A 33 17.70 -10.19 1.54
C LEU A 33 18.89 -9.33 2.02
N SER A 34 20.07 -9.49 1.41
CA SER A 34 21.28 -8.77 1.79
C SER A 34 21.43 -7.41 1.10
N HIS A 35 20.55 -7.08 0.14
CA HIS A 35 20.63 -5.79 -0.55
C HIS A 35 20.20 -4.64 0.37
N PRO A 36 20.98 -3.55 0.45
CA PRO A 36 20.58 -2.37 1.22
C PRO A 36 19.29 -1.73 0.68
N ASP A 37 19.06 -1.83 -0.63
CA ASP A 37 17.87 -1.30 -1.34
C ASP A 37 16.72 -2.32 -1.45
N PHE A 38 16.75 -3.42 -0.67
CA PHE A 38 15.75 -4.49 -0.77
C PHE A 38 14.31 -3.96 -0.67
N PHE A 39 14.05 -3.07 0.28
CA PHE A 39 12.72 -2.48 0.47
C PHE A 39 12.32 -1.55 -0.67
N GLU A 40 13.20 -0.66 -1.12
CA GLU A 40 12.88 0.29 -2.20
C GLU A 40 12.61 -0.43 -3.53
N LEU A 41 13.44 -1.43 -3.84
CA LEU A 41 13.23 -2.29 -5.00
C LEU A 41 11.92 -3.04 -4.88
N LEU A 42 11.66 -3.67 -3.73
CA LEU A 42 10.42 -4.42 -3.52
C LEU A 42 9.18 -3.52 -3.60
N THR A 43 9.21 -2.31 -3.05
CA THR A 43 8.14 -1.31 -3.21
C THR A 43 7.93 -0.97 -4.68
N SER A 44 9.00 -0.67 -5.41
CA SER A 44 8.91 -0.38 -6.85
C SER A 44 8.30 -1.55 -7.64
N TYR A 45 8.66 -2.79 -7.29
CA TYR A 45 8.09 -3.98 -7.92
C TYR A 45 6.61 -4.19 -7.54
N VAL A 46 6.24 -3.95 -6.29
CA VAL A 46 4.84 -3.99 -5.86
C VAL A 46 3.98 -2.99 -6.63
N GLU A 47 4.49 -1.79 -6.86
CA GLU A 47 3.81 -0.77 -7.66
C GLU A 47 3.73 -1.10 -9.15
N LEU A 48 4.73 -1.84 -9.69
CA LEU A 48 4.76 -2.25 -11.09
C LEU A 48 3.87 -3.47 -11.39
N THR A 49 3.81 -4.42 -10.47
CA THR A 49 3.16 -5.72 -10.70
C THR A 49 1.69 -5.74 -10.22
N ASP A 50 1.26 -4.77 -9.40
CA ASP A 50 -0.09 -4.67 -8.78
C ASP A 50 -0.63 -6.01 -8.23
N ASN A 51 0.29 -6.88 -7.77
CA ASN A 51 -0.05 -8.22 -7.29
C ASN A 51 -0.43 -8.15 -5.80
N ASP A 52 -1.71 -8.41 -5.49
CA ASP A 52 -2.24 -8.35 -4.13
C ASP A 52 -1.48 -9.27 -3.14
N ALA A 53 -1.03 -10.45 -3.59
CA ALA A 53 -0.29 -11.37 -2.72
C ALA A 53 1.10 -10.79 -2.34
N LEU A 54 1.77 -10.15 -3.29
CA LEU A 54 3.07 -9.50 -3.09
C LEU A 54 2.90 -8.27 -2.17
N ARG A 55 1.83 -7.50 -2.39
CA ARG A 55 1.50 -6.33 -1.57
C ARG A 55 1.15 -6.71 -0.14
N GLN A 56 0.41 -7.80 0.06
CA GLN A 56 0.08 -8.32 1.38
C GLN A 56 1.32 -8.83 2.13
N ALA A 57 2.21 -9.56 1.44
CA ALA A 57 3.47 -10.02 2.01
C ALA A 57 4.42 -8.84 2.32
N PHE A 58 4.41 -7.79 1.49
CA PHE A 58 5.15 -6.56 1.74
C PHE A 58 4.61 -5.78 2.93
N ASP A 59 3.29 -5.66 3.09
CA ASP A 59 2.66 -5.01 4.25
C ASP A 59 2.98 -5.75 5.57
N GLU A 60 2.90 -7.08 5.54
CA GLU A 60 3.34 -7.93 6.66
C GLU A 60 4.81 -7.68 7.00
N LEU A 61 5.69 -7.66 6.00
CA LEU A 61 7.11 -7.37 6.19
C LEU A 61 7.34 -5.96 6.76
N ALA A 62 6.65 -4.97 6.20
CA ALA A 62 6.77 -3.57 6.58
C ALA A 62 6.39 -3.37 8.05
N LYS A 63 5.38 -4.07 8.59
CA LYS A 63 5.05 -4.00 10.03
C LYS A 63 6.22 -4.36 10.95
N TYR A 64 7.06 -5.33 10.54
CA TYR A 64 8.21 -5.75 11.32
C TYR A 64 9.44 -4.84 11.14
N ALA A 65 9.60 -4.24 9.96
CA ALA A 65 10.70 -3.32 9.66
C ALA A 65 10.43 -1.87 10.12
N ASP A 66 9.18 -1.42 10.01
CA ASP A 66 8.70 -0.08 10.36
C ASP A 66 8.41 0.05 11.86
N SER A 67 8.44 -1.05 12.63
CA SER A 67 8.51 -1.02 14.10
C SER A 67 9.72 -0.23 14.64
N SER A 68 10.70 0.09 13.79
CA SER A 68 11.81 1.01 14.13
C SER A 68 11.58 2.46 13.66
N ALA A 69 10.51 2.78 12.92
CA ALA A 69 10.34 4.05 12.22
C ALA A 69 9.02 4.82 12.44
N ARG A 70 7.94 4.25 12.99
CA ARG A 70 6.68 5.01 13.24
C ARG A 70 5.99 4.53 14.52
N SER A 71 5.53 5.32 15.51
CA SER A 71 5.16 6.74 15.59
C SER A 71 4.58 7.32 14.31
N ALA A 72 3.25 7.32 14.23
CA ALA A 72 2.40 7.93 13.21
C ALA A 72 2.11 7.08 11.96
N ALA A 73 1.19 6.12 12.11
CA ALA A 73 0.06 5.92 11.19
C ALA A 73 -0.92 4.89 11.78
N GLU A 74 -1.58 5.26 12.88
CA GLU A 74 -2.91 4.70 13.15
C GLU A 74 -3.93 5.52 12.38
N PRO A 75 -4.71 4.90 11.49
CA PRO A 75 -6.11 5.21 11.36
C PRO A 75 -6.90 4.09 12.05
N ILE A 76 -7.19 4.35 13.32
CA ILE A 76 -8.52 4.30 13.92
C ILE A 76 -9.39 3.11 13.49
N ALA A 77 -9.61 2.26 14.49
CA ALA A 77 -10.57 1.19 14.54
C ALA A 77 -12.00 1.57 14.13
N LYS A 78 -12.68 0.54 13.62
CA LYS A 78 -14.12 0.26 13.75
C LYS A 78 -15.12 1.22 13.09
N ALA A 79 -15.92 0.62 12.22
CA ALA A 79 -17.21 1.09 11.75
C ALA A 79 -18.07 1.73 12.85
N PRO A 80 -18.84 2.77 12.49
CA PRO A 80 -20.27 2.56 12.43
C PRO A 80 -20.93 3.08 11.14
N GLU A 81 -22.09 2.48 10.88
CA GLU A 81 -23.06 2.63 9.81
C GLU A 81 -23.74 4.03 9.74
N PRO A 82 -24.67 4.27 8.78
CA PRO A 82 -24.74 5.48 7.95
C PRO A 82 -25.53 6.61 8.59
N GLN A 83 -25.12 7.85 8.29
CA GLN A 83 -25.90 9.04 8.62
C GLN A 83 -26.05 9.87 7.36
N ILE A 84 -27.20 9.70 6.72
CA ILE A 84 -27.71 10.59 5.68
C ILE A 84 -27.95 11.95 6.36
N ALA A 85 -27.20 12.96 5.97
CA ALA A 85 -27.49 14.35 6.31
C ALA A 85 -27.38 15.21 5.05
N ASN A 86 -28.55 15.56 4.52
CA ASN A 86 -28.78 16.61 3.54
C ASN A 86 -28.04 17.90 3.92
N ASN A 87 -27.17 18.39 3.05
CA ASN A 87 -27.06 19.81 2.72
C ASN A 87 -26.22 20.02 1.44
N ASP A 88 -26.91 20.32 0.35
CA ASP A 88 -26.66 21.42 -0.58
C ASP A 88 -25.20 21.95 -0.67
N SER A 89 -24.40 21.35 -1.56
CA SER A 89 -23.36 22.02 -2.39
C SER A 89 -22.47 20.97 -3.08
N GLY A 90 -22.99 20.38 -4.17
CA GLY A 90 -22.26 20.03 -5.41
C GLY A 90 -20.99 19.18 -5.40
N SER A 91 -20.50 18.65 -4.28
CA SER A 91 -19.20 17.97 -4.21
C SER A 91 -19.33 16.59 -3.60
N GLU A 92 -20.03 15.67 -4.29
CA GLU A 92 -20.00 14.25 -3.91
C GLU A 92 -18.55 13.79 -3.84
N THR A 93 -18.11 13.37 -2.67
CA THR A 93 -16.75 12.86 -2.44
C THR A 93 -16.85 11.35 -2.26
N ILE A 94 -16.08 10.59 -3.03
CA ILE A 94 -16.04 9.13 -2.97
C ILE A 94 -14.78 8.65 -2.26
N ILE A 95 -14.90 7.53 -1.54
CA ILE A 95 -13.76 6.88 -0.89
C ILE A 95 -13.24 5.81 -1.85
N TYR A 96 -12.01 5.98 -2.34
CA TYR A 96 -11.37 5.02 -3.24
C TYR A 96 -9.99 4.63 -2.70
N LYS A 97 -9.74 3.33 -2.52
CA LYS A 97 -8.51 2.80 -1.89
C LYS A 97 -8.17 3.49 -0.54
N GLY A 98 -9.18 3.82 0.27
CA GLY A 98 -9.01 4.44 1.60
C GLY A 98 -8.67 5.94 1.59
N LYS A 99 -8.68 6.58 0.41
CA LYS A 99 -8.50 8.03 0.26
C LYS A 99 -9.77 8.65 -0.30
N ALA A 100 -10.11 9.84 0.18
CA ALA A 100 -11.27 10.59 -0.28
C ALA A 100 -10.90 11.38 -1.56
N TYR A 101 -11.69 11.23 -2.61
CA TYR A 101 -11.56 11.95 -3.88
C TYR A 101 -12.89 12.57 -4.26
N GLN A 102 -12.88 13.73 -4.91
CA GLN A 102 -14.10 14.28 -5.49
C GLN A 102 -14.61 13.32 -6.57
N ARG A 103 -15.91 13.02 -6.56
CA ARG A 103 -16.61 12.21 -7.57
C ARG A 103 -16.73 12.95 -8.89
N TRP A 104 -16.93 14.26 -8.81
CA TRP A 104 -17.06 15.14 -9.95
C TRP A 104 -15.99 16.21 -9.88
N ASN A 105 -15.20 16.32 -10.93
CA ASN A 105 -14.23 17.41 -11.08
C ASN A 105 -14.32 17.92 -12.51
N GLU A 106 -14.55 19.23 -12.68
CA GLU A 106 -14.66 19.89 -13.99
C GLU A 106 -15.66 19.22 -14.97
N GLY A 107 -16.76 18.66 -14.45
CA GLY A 107 -17.80 17.99 -15.26
C GLY A 107 -17.47 16.55 -15.69
N LEU A 108 -16.34 16.01 -15.23
CA LEU A 108 -15.90 14.63 -15.48
C LEU A 108 -16.08 13.78 -14.22
N GLU A 109 -16.48 12.51 -14.38
CA GLU A 109 -16.66 11.61 -13.25
C GLU A 109 -15.34 10.96 -12.87
N PHE A 110 -15.13 10.74 -11.58
CA PHE A 110 -13.97 10.02 -11.09
C PHE A 110 -14.00 8.58 -11.61
N LYS A 111 -12.99 8.23 -12.42
CA LYS A 111 -12.84 6.91 -13.05
C LYS A 111 -11.84 6.00 -12.34
N GLY A 112 -11.22 6.46 -11.25
CA GLY A 112 -10.18 5.74 -10.51
C GLY A 112 -8.87 6.52 -10.40
N LEU A 113 -7.80 5.82 -10.03
CA LEU A 113 -6.45 6.39 -10.01
C LEU A 113 -5.62 5.88 -11.17
N TYR A 114 -4.86 6.78 -11.80
CA TYR A 114 -3.82 6.44 -12.76
C TYR A 114 -2.48 6.95 -12.25
N ARG A 115 -1.53 6.05 -12.00
CA ARG A 115 -0.20 6.38 -11.44
C ARG A 115 -0.27 7.23 -10.15
N GLY A 116 -1.21 6.92 -9.27
CA GLY A 116 -1.37 7.67 -8.02
C GLY A 116 -2.10 9.01 -8.13
N GLN A 117 -2.46 9.45 -9.35
CA GLN A 117 -3.25 10.67 -9.56
C GLN A 117 -4.73 10.34 -9.82
N PRO A 118 -5.68 11.12 -9.28
CA PRO A 118 -7.10 10.92 -9.55
C PRO A 118 -7.39 11.20 -11.02
N ARG A 119 -8.09 10.27 -11.67
CA ARG A 119 -8.46 10.35 -13.08
C ARG A 119 -9.95 10.61 -13.19
N TYR A 120 -10.29 11.61 -13.99
CA TYR A 120 -11.65 12.01 -14.29
C TYR A 120 -11.92 11.79 -15.79
N ALA A 121 -13.04 11.17 -16.15
CA ALA A 121 -13.35 10.82 -17.54
C ALA A 121 -14.85 10.67 -17.79
#